data_AF-A0A9Q3PFH7-F1
#
_entry.id   AF-A0A9Q3PFH7-F1
#
_cell.length_a   1.000
_cell.length_b   1.000
_cell.length_c   1.000
_cell.angle_alpha   90.00
_cell.angle_beta   90.00
_cell.angle_gamma   90.00
#
_symmetry.space_group_name_H-M   'P 1'
#
loop_
_entity.id
_entity.type
_entity.pdbx_description
1 polymer ?
#
loop_
_entity_poly.entity_id
_entity_poly.type
_entity_poly.pdbx_seq_one_letter_code
_entity_poly.pdbx_strand_id
1 'polypeptide(L)' 'MIKIHEPRRPWGIVHMDWVTGLPPGGYRSYNACLVIVDRFSKPPIFLPCHKDDTAIDTALLIWNR' A
#
# COMPACT_ATOMS: atom_id res chain seq x y z
N MET A 1 -10.45 11.82 -22.35
CA MET A 1 -9.22 11.57 -21.56
C MET A 1 -9.33 12.33 -20.25
N ILE A 2 -9.26 11.67 -19.10
CA ILE A 2 -9.26 12.35 -17.80
C ILE A 2 -7.85 12.91 -17.59
N LYS A 3 -7.75 14.23 -17.37
CA LYS A 3 -6.48 14.90 -17.09
C LYS A 3 -6.13 14.70 -15.61
N ILE A 4 -5.14 13.85 -15.35
CA ILE A 4 -4.66 13.64 -13.98
C ILE A 4 -3.73 14.80 -13.62
N HIS A 5 -4.06 15.52 -12.56
CA HIS A 5 -3.25 16.65 -12.09
C HIS A 5 -2.03 16.14 -11.34
N GLU A 6 -0.90 16.82 -11.53
CA GLU A 6 0.30 16.54 -10.74
C GLU A 6 0.10 17.01 -9.29
N PRO A 7 0.54 16.21 -8.31
CA PRO A 7 0.50 16.63 -6.92
C PRO A 7 1.42 17.83 -6.71
N ARG A 8 1.02 18.76 -5.85
CA ARG A 8 1.79 19.97 -5.54
C ARG A 8 2.63 19.86 -4.25
N ARG A 9 2.43 18.80 -3.47
CA ARG A 9 3.13 18.56 -2.19
C ARG A 9 3.26 17.07 -1.89
N PRO A 10 4.28 16.67 -1.11
CA PRO A 10 4.36 15.32 -0.55
C PRO A 10 3.09 14.93 0.20
N TRP A 11 2.71 13.66 0.07
CA TRP A 11 1.56 13.04 0.77
C TRP A 11 0.21 13.69 0.46
N GLY A 12 0.12 14.45 -0.64
CA GLY A 12 -1.15 15.06 -1.07
C GLY A 12 -2.03 14.10 -1.87
N ILE A 13 -1.41 13.22 -2.66
CA ILE A 13 -2.09 12.19 -3.45
C ILE A 13 -1.29 10.90 -3.30
N VAL A 14 -1.93 9.85 -2.82
CA VAL A 14 -1.32 8.54 -2.59
C VAL A 14 -2.03 7.50 -3.46
N HIS A 15 -1.26 6.65 -4.12
CA HIS A 15 -1.79 5.41 -4.70
C HIS A 15 -1.49 4.25 -3.78
N MET A 16 -2.44 3.33 -3.70
CA MET A 16 -2.36 2.11 -2.92
C MET A 16 -2.81 0.95 -3.80
N ASP A 17 -2.07 -0.14 -3.79
CA ASP A 17 -2.43 -1.37 -4.50
C ASP A 17 -1.87 -2.61 -3.79
N TRP A 18 -2.51 -3.75 -3.99
CA TRP A 18 -2.09 -5.02 -3.39
C TRP A 18 -1.40 -5.91 -4.43
N VAL A 19 -0.18 -6.31 -4.11
CA VAL A 19 0.50 -7.41 -4.79
C VAL A 19 0.17 -8.69 -4.04
N THR A 20 -0.62 -9.56 -4.64
CA THR A 20 -1.07 -10.83 -4.03
C THR A 20 -0.44 -12.04 -4.73
N GLY A 21 -0.64 -13.25 -4.17
CA GLY A 21 -0.15 -14.49 -4.76
C GLY A 21 1.36 -14.72 -4.54
N LEU A 22 1.94 -14.03 -3.57
CA LEU A 22 3.34 -14.23 -3.19
C LEU A 22 3.48 -15.54 -2.40
N PRO A 23 4.61 -16.26 -2.54
CA PRO A 23 4.93 -17.35 -1.64
C PRO A 23 4.95 -16.88 -0.17
N PRO A 24 4.44 -17.67 0.79
CA PRO A 24 4.48 -17.30 2.20
C PRO A 24 5.89 -16.99 2.68
N GLY A 25 6.08 -15.81 3.27
CA GLY A 25 7.39 -15.30 3.65
C GLY A 25 7.48 -14.82 5.10
N GLY A 26 8.67 -14.95 5.68
CA GLY A 26 8.98 -14.49 7.03
C GLY A 26 8.27 -15.27 8.15
N TYR A 27 8.40 -14.78 9.38
CA TYR A 27 7.89 -15.46 10.58
C TYR A 27 6.35 -15.47 10.70
N ARG A 28 5.65 -14.57 9.99
CA ARG A 28 4.17 -14.49 9.97
C ARG A 28 3.55 -15.05 8.68
N SER A 29 4.36 -15.66 7.81
CA SER A 29 3.88 -16.28 6.56
C SER A 29 3.04 -15.33 5.69
N TYR A 30 3.46 -14.07 5.59
CA TYR A 30 2.80 -13.08 4.74
C TYR A 30 2.81 -13.54 3.28
N ASN A 31 1.70 -13.36 2.58
CA ASN A 31 1.50 -13.86 1.21
C ASN A 31 1.02 -12.75 0.24
N ALA A 32 0.98 -11.51 0.71
CA ALA A 32 0.66 -10.32 -0.06
C ALA A 32 1.47 -9.12 0.46
N CYS A 33 1.50 -8.05 -0.34
CA CYS A 33 2.11 -6.78 0.03
C CYS A 33 1.23 -5.62 -0.41
N LEU A 34 0.90 -4.72 0.52
CA LEU A 34 0.30 -3.44 0.23
C LEU A 34 1.40 -2.46 -0.16
N VAL A 35 1.32 -1.93 -1.37
CA VAL A 35 2.25 -0.95 -1.93
C VAL A 35 1.61 0.43 -1.81
N ILE A 36 2.27 1.33 -1.09
CA ILE A 36 1.80 2.70 -0.89
C ILE A 36 2.79 3.65 -1.56
N VAL A 37 2.33 4.48 -2.49
CA VAL A 37 3.18 5.40 -3.24
C VAL A 37 2.64 6.82 -3.13
N ASP A 38 3.44 7.71 -2.54
CA ASP A 38 3.20 9.15 -2.68
C ASP A 38 3.52 9.59 -4.10
N ARG A 39 2.53 10.15 -4.80
CA ARG A 39 2.66 10.56 -6.21
C ARG A 39 3.67 11.68 -6.42
N PHE A 40 3.93 12.49 -5.39
CA PHE A 40 4.85 13.60 -5.49
C PHE A 40 6.29 13.09 -5.49
N SER A 41 6.66 12.43 -4.39
CA SER A 41 8.03 11.94 -4.17
C SER A 41 8.34 10.72 -5.03
N LYS A 42 7.41 9.77 -5.19
CA LYS A 42 7.49 8.51 -5.96
C LYS A 42 8.11 7.26 -5.28
N PRO A 43 8.89 7.33 -4.17
CA PRO A 43 9.27 6.12 -3.44
C PRO A 43 8.06 5.32 -2.94
N PRO A 44 8.06 4.00 -3.12
CA PRO A 44 7.07 3.12 -2.52
C PRO A 44 7.41 2.78 -1.06
N ILE A 45 6.37 2.61 -0.25
CA ILE A 45 6.39 1.92 1.03
C ILE A 45 5.74 0.55 0.81
N PHE A 46 6.43 -0.51 1.23
CA PHE A 46 5.95 -1.88 1.14
C PHE A 46 5.54 -2.35 2.54
N LEU A 47 4.25 -2.65 2.72
CA LEU A 47 3.73 -3.22 3.95
C LEU A 47 3.37 -4.69 3.72
N PRO A 48 4.00 -5.64 4.44
CA PRO A 48 3.64 -7.04 4.32
C PRO A 48 2.26 -7.29 4.93
N CYS A 49 1.44 -8.07 4.22
CA CYS A 49 0.03 -8.28 4.56
C CYS A 49 -0.42 -9.68 4.08
N HIS A 50 -1.68 -10.02 4.34
CA HIS A 50 -2.30 -11.25 3.87
C HIS A 50 -3.32 -10.93 2.78
N LYS A 51 -3.41 -11.81 1.76
CA LYS A 51 -4.33 -11.64 0.63
C LYS A 51 -5.81 -11.57 1.04
N ASP A 52 -6.10 -12.10 2.22
CA ASP A 52 -7.40 -12.23 2.87
C ASP A 52 -7.61 -11.18 3.97
N ASP A 53 -6.69 -10.22 4.13
CA ASP A 53 -6.86 -9.08 5.03
C ASP A 53 -8.14 -8.31 4.68
N THR A 54 -8.94 -8.04 5.70
CA THR A 54 -10.18 -7.29 5.56
C THR A 54 -9.91 -5.79 5.43
N ALA A 55 -10.97 -5.02 5.17
CA ALA A 55 -10.89 -3.56 5.20
C ALA A 55 -10.45 -3.03 6.57
N ILE A 56 -10.82 -3.72 7.66
CA ILE A 56 -10.42 -3.34 9.02
C ILE A 56 -8.93 -3.64 9.24
N ASP A 57 -8.45 -4.80 8.80
CA ASP A 57 -7.03 -5.17 8.91
C ASP A 57 -6.15 -4.19 8.12
N THR A 58 -6.57 -3.84 6.90
CA THR A 58 -5.91 -2.80 6.08
C THR A 58 -5.90 -1.45 6.80
N ALA A 59 -7.01 -1.04 7.39
CA ALA A 59 -7.08 0.23 8.12
C ALA A 59 -6.11 0.23 9.30
N LEU A 60 -6.03 -0.88 10.06
CA LEU A 60 -5.09 -1.03 11.17
C LEU A 60 -3.62 -1.08 10.70
N LEU A 61 -3.36 -1.61 9.50
CA LEU A 61 -2.02 -1.68 8.92
C LEU A 61 -1.43 -0.30 8.61
N ILE A 62 -2.28 0.65 8.19
CA ILE A 62 -1.87 2.03 7.84
C ILE A 62 -2.09 3.03 8.97
N TRP A 63 -2.96 2.72 9.94
CA TRP A 63 -3.29 3.62 11.03
C TRP A 63 -2.22 3.56 12.11
N ASN A 64 -1.32 4.56 12.09
CA ASN A 64 -0.42 4.82 13.19
C ASN A 64 -1.20 5.55 14.30
N ARG A 65 -1.31 4.97 15.49
CA ARG A 65 -1.71 5.74 16.68
C ARG A 65 -0.50 6.47 17.26
#